data_AF-A0A1F5QQ72-F1
#
_entry.id   AF-A0A1F5QQ72-F1
#
_cell.length_a   1.000
_cell.length_b   1.000
_cell.length_c   1.000
_cell.angle_alpha   90.00
_cell.angle_beta   90.00
_cell.angle_gamma   90.00
#
_symmetry.space_group_name_H-M   'P 1'
#
loop_
_entity.id
_entity.type
_entity.pdbx_description
1 polymer ?
#
loop_
_entity_poly.entity_id
_entity_poly.type
_entity_poly.pdbx_seq_one_letter_code
_entity_poly.pdbx_strand_id
1 'polypeptide(L)'
;MKFAAGILLLLAASTLAGTPAPAAAAGGNSCIDCHRELEPRMAAPTEHFAEDIHAVRGLGCVGCHGGDASDPDITAMDPDKGFRGAPKRSEIAEWCAKCHADAAFMKRYNPQPYVFSMAEFRTSVHCKKISEGDTKVATCTNCHGVHGILPHKDPRSPVYPTNVPATCSKCHNSQYMKGRTVPTNQYALYVNSVHGKALLEKGDLSAPACNDCHGNHGAVPPNTRDISVVCGNCHGREGELFAKSGVSHALELEGKRGCATCHGNHDIQRPTDAMIGLGPGGVCGQCHTPESPGGRATAVLVPQFHGLKIEIAEADSLLAVADRLGMDTEAGRGLLREADDQLVNVRVSLHTFDRAQISDAITASSELATKSMAQARALLADWRTRRVGLGGSLVVILILIALLVYQIRRIESPRA
;
A
#
# COMPACT_ATOMS: atom_id res chain seq x y z
N MET A 1 8.53 54.71 56.65
CA MET A 1 9.87 55.26 56.98
C MET A 1 10.91 54.30 56.43
N LYS A 2 11.90 54.85 55.72
CA LYS A 2 13.14 54.22 55.19
C LYS A 2 13.06 53.56 53.81
N PHE A 3 13.50 54.38 52.85
CA PHE A 3 14.02 54.07 51.53
C PHE A 3 15.23 53.12 51.57
N ALA A 4 15.39 52.29 50.54
CA ALA A 4 16.70 51.94 50.00
C ALA A 4 16.56 51.59 48.52
N ALA A 5 17.10 52.46 47.67
CA ALA A 5 17.21 52.30 46.23
C ALA A 5 18.36 51.34 45.90
N GLY A 6 18.07 50.29 45.14
CA GLY A 6 19.07 49.39 44.55
C GLY A 6 19.15 49.63 43.05
N ILE A 7 20.30 50.17 42.62
CA ILE A 7 20.67 50.48 41.24
C ILE A 7 20.75 49.18 40.43
N LEU A 8 19.95 49.07 39.37
CA LEU A 8 20.02 47.98 38.40
C LEU A 8 21.09 48.32 37.34
N LEU A 9 22.26 47.70 37.44
CA LEU A 9 23.32 47.78 36.42
C LEU A 9 22.87 46.98 35.18
N LEU A 10 22.62 47.69 34.07
CA LEU A 10 22.49 47.10 32.74
C LEU A 10 23.87 46.65 32.23
N LEU A 11 24.17 45.36 32.41
CA LEU A 11 25.27 44.69 31.71
C LEU A 11 24.84 44.44 30.26
N ALA A 12 25.37 45.25 29.34
CA ALA A 12 25.31 44.99 27.91
C ALA A 12 26.13 43.73 27.59
N ALA A 13 25.46 42.60 27.41
CA ALA A 13 26.06 41.40 26.85
C ALA A 13 26.31 41.63 25.35
N SER A 14 27.55 41.98 25.00
CA SER A 14 28.03 41.97 23.63
C SER A 14 28.02 40.53 23.12
N THR A 15 26.96 40.16 22.42
CA THR A 15 26.91 38.94 21.61
C THR A 15 27.90 39.11 20.46
N LEU A 16 29.08 38.52 20.60
CA LEU A 16 29.93 38.17 19.46
C LEU A 16 29.12 37.19 18.60
N ALA A 17 28.43 37.75 17.60
CA ALA A 17 27.91 36.99 16.48
C ALA A 17 29.13 36.35 15.80
N GLY A 18 29.38 35.08 16.10
CA GLY A 18 30.29 34.26 15.32
C GLY A 18 29.81 34.31 13.88
N THR A 19 30.60 34.92 13.02
CA THR A 19 30.39 34.87 11.58
C THR A 19 30.27 33.39 11.21
N PRO A 20 29.20 32.95 10.53
CA PRO A 20 29.20 31.62 9.95
C PRO A 20 30.43 31.55 9.06
N ALA A 21 31.26 30.52 9.27
CA ALA A 21 32.37 30.23 8.38
C ALA A 21 31.83 30.26 6.94
N PRO A 22 32.51 30.95 6.00
CA PRO A 22 32.04 30.98 4.63
C PRO A 22 31.93 29.53 4.17
N ALA A 23 30.72 29.12 3.79
CA ALA A 23 30.54 27.98 2.93
C ALA A 23 31.54 28.18 1.79
N ALA A 24 32.49 27.27 1.64
CA ALA A 24 33.43 27.30 0.54
C ALA A 24 32.62 27.52 -0.73
N ALA A 25 32.84 28.68 -1.35
CA ALA A 25 32.23 29.02 -2.61
C ALA A 25 32.48 27.86 -3.57
N ALA A 26 31.44 27.46 -4.28
CA ALA A 26 31.54 26.54 -5.40
C ALA A 26 32.70 27.00 -6.30
N GLY A 27 33.83 26.30 -6.25
CA GLY A 27 34.91 26.48 -7.19
C GLY A 27 34.36 26.27 -8.60
N GLY A 28 34.75 27.14 -9.54
CA GLY A 28 34.23 27.17 -10.91
C GLY A 28 34.13 25.77 -11.51
N ASN A 29 33.00 25.48 -12.13
CA ASN A 29 32.69 24.13 -12.62
C ASN A 29 33.22 23.96 -14.04
N SER A 30 34.54 24.09 -14.19
CA SER A 30 35.26 23.98 -15.48
C SER A 30 34.86 22.74 -16.27
N CYS A 31 34.57 21.64 -15.57
CA CYS A 31 34.07 20.40 -16.14
C CYS A 31 32.77 20.61 -16.91
N ILE A 32 31.78 21.27 -16.31
CA ILE A 32 30.49 21.56 -16.96
C ILE A 32 30.66 22.57 -18.08
N ASP A 33 31.42 23.64 -17.83
CA ASP A 33 31.60 24.72 -18.79
C ASP A 33 32.25 24.21 -20.08
N CYS A 34 33.30 23.38 -19.95
CA CYS A 34 33.94 22.74 -21.08
C CYS A 34 33.04 21.66 -21.72
N HIS A 35 32.51 20.71 -20.94
CA HIS A 35 31.77 19.57 -21.52
C HIS A 35 30.45 19.97 -22.19
N ARG A 36 29.82 21.07 -21.78
CA ARG A 36 28.56 21.55 -22.38
C ARG A 36 28.73 21.98 -23.84
N GLU A 37 29.90 22.46 -24.20
CA GLU A 37 30.20 22.94 -25.56
C GLU A 37 30.70 21.83 -26.49
N LEU A 38 30.90 20.61 -25.97
CA LEU A 38 31.35 19.46 -26.74
C LEU A 38 30.22 18.77 -27.50
N GLU A 39 30.59 17.72 -28.23
CA GLU A 39 29.66 16.84 -28.94
C GLU A 39 28.50 16.34 -28.03
N PRO A 40 27.32 16.02 -28.60
CA PRO A 40 26.10 15.75 -27.82
C PRO A 40 26.25 14.69 -26.73
N ARG A 41 27.09 13.67 -26.96
CA ARG A 41 27.39 12.62 -25.97
C ARG A 41 28.03 13.19 -24.70
N MET A 42 28.89 14.20 -24.84
CA MET A 42 29.61 14.85 -23.74
C MET A 42 28.83 16.01 -23.13
N ALA A 43 28.01 16.71 -23.93
CA ALA A 43 27.15 17.79 -23.47
C ALA A 43 25.95 17.29 -22.64
N ALA A 44 25.29 16.20 -23.04
CA ALA A 44 24.07 15.71 -22.41
C ALA A 44 24.18 15.44 -20.88
N PRO A 45 25.27 14.86 -20.35
CA PRO A 45 25.48 14.77 -18.91
C PRO A 45 25.38 16.10 -18.16
N THR A 46 25.80 17.20 -18.78
CA THR A 46 25.86 18.53 -18.13
C THR A 46 24.50 19.22 -18.03
N GLU A 47 23.53 18.84 -18.86
CA GLU A 47 22.22 19.48 -18.94
C GLU A 47 21.38 19.21 -17.70
N HIS A 48 21.41 17.97 -17.21
CA HIS A 48 20.57 17.52 -16.09
C HIS A 48 21.33 17.35 -14.78
N PHE A 49 22.66 17.53 -14.78
CA PHE A 49 23.48 17.30 -13.59
C PHE A 49 23.13 18.27 -12.44
N ALA A 50 22.62 19.48 -12.74
CA ALA A 50 22.18 20.41 -11.71
C ALA A 50 21.02 19.85 -10.84
N GLU A 51 20.21 18.95 -11.38
CA GLU A 51 19.12 18.28 -10.67
C GLU A 51 19.56 16.97 -10.00
N ASP A 52 20.80 16.52 -10.26
CA ASP A 52 21.34 15.30 -9.69
C ASP A 52 21.43 15.41 -8.16
N ILE A 53 20.96 14.40 -7.45
CA ILE A 53 21.00 14.36 -6.00
C ILE A 53 22.43 14.48 -5.46
N HIS A 54 23.43 14.00 -6.20
CA HIS A 54 24.83 14.16 -5.84
C HIS A 54 25.25 15.63 -5.95
N ALA A 55 24.92 16.30 -7.06
CA ALA A 55 25.23 17.72 -7.26
C ALA A 55 24.54 18.61 -6.22
N VAL A 56 23.25 18.36 -5.96
CA VAL A 56 22.44 19.06 -4.93
C VAL A 56 23.06 18.89 -3.53
N ARG A 57 23.76 17.79 -3.29
CA ARG A 57 24.45 17.50 -2.03
C ARG A 57 25.95 17.88 -2.04
N GLY A 58 26.40 18.58 -3.07
CA GLY A 58 27.77 19.12 -3.17
C GLY A 58 28.80 18.14 -3.73
N LEU A 59 28.39 17.00 -4.30
CA LEU A 59 29.28 16.13 -5.09
C LEU A 59 29.24 16.57 -6.56
N GLY A 60 30.27 17.30 -6.99
CA GLY A 60 30.48 17.65 -8.39
C GLY A 60 31.01 16.49 -9.24
N CYS A 61 31.33 16.77 -10.51
CA CYS A 61 31.79 15.78 -11.50
C CYS A 61 33.01 14.98 -11.00
N VAL A 62 33.96 15.66 -10.35
CA VAL A 62 35.17 15.06 -9.76
C VAL A 62 34.88 14.09 -8.62
N GLY A 63 33.73 14.23 -7.95
CA GLY A 63 33.31 13.30 -6.90
C GLY A 63 33.12 11.87 -7.43
N CYS A 64 32.70 11.75 -8.68
CA CYS A 64 32.59 10.48 -9.39
C CYS A 64 33.85 10.23 -10.22
N HIS A 65 34.13 11.09 -11.19
CA HIS A 65 35.15 10.86 -12.22
C HIS A 65 36.59 11.11 -11.76
N GLY A 66 36.82 11.75 -10.60
CA GLY A 66 38.13 12.25 -10.21
C GLY A 66 38.59 13.41 -11.08
N GLY A 67 39.88 13.73 -11.02
CA GLY A 67 40.47 14.90 -11.71
C GLY A 67 40.38 16.17 -10.88
N ASP A 68 40.61 17.31 -11.53
CA ASP A 68 40.74 18.62 -10.89
C ASP A 68 39.77 19.63 -11.52
N ALA A 69 38.69 19.94 -10.79
CA ALA A 69 37.66 20.88 -11.26
C ALA A 69 38.14 22.34 -11.33
N SER A 70 39.30 22.67 -10.76
CA SER A 70 39.83 24.03 -10.85
C SER A 70 40.63 24.30 -12.12
N ASP A 71 41.03 23.24 -12.84
CA ASP A 71 41.78 23.33 -14.09
C ASP A 71 40.81 23.48 -15.28
N PRO A 72 40.84 24.59 -16.04
CA PRO A 72 39.95 24.80 -17.18
C PRO A 72 40.35 24.01 -18.43
N ASP A 73 41.55 23.42 -18.45
CA ASP A 73 42.09 22.73 -19.63
C ASP A 73 41.86 21.22 -19.55
N ILE A 74 42.12 20.50 -20.65
CA ILE A 74 41.99 19.04 -20.73
C ILE A 74 42.87 18.30 -19.69
N THR A 75 43.90 18.97 -19.16
CA THR A 75 44.75 18.49 -18.07
C THR A 75 43.99 18.29 -16.75
N ALA A 76 42.77 18.80 -16.63
CA ALA A 76 41.84 18.47 -15.54
C ALA A 76 41.56 16.96 -15.44
N MET A 77 41.63 16.26 -16.57
CA MET A 77 41.39 14.81 -16.70
C MET A 77 42.68 13.98 -16.73
N ASP A 78 43.81 14.56 -16.31
CA ASP A 78 45.06 13.81 -16.20
C ASP A 78 44.93 12.69 -15.15
N PRO A 79 45.31 11.43 -15.46
CA PRO A 79 45.38 10.34 -14.48
C PRO A 79 46.18 10.69 -13.22
N ASP A 80 47.22 11.52 -13.33
CA ASP A 80 48.04 11.96 -12.19
C ASP A 80 47.26 12.87 -11.23
N LYS A 81 46.20 13.54 -11.72
CA LYS A 81 45.22 14.27 -10.90
C LYS A 81 44.10 13.36 -10.38
N GLY A 82 44.26 12.05 -10.49
CA GLY A 82 43.32 11.06 -10.00
C GLY A 82 42.07 10.92 -10.85
N PHE A 83 42.11 11.32 -12.13
CA PHE A 83 41.02 11.08 -13.08
C PHE A 83 40.85 9.59 -13.35
N ARG A 84 39.61 9.12 -13.37
CA ARG A 84 39.23 7.70 -13.43
C ARG A 84 38.36 7.37 -14.65
N GLY A 85 37.81 8.38 -15.31
CA GLY A 85 36.91 8.19 -16.46
C GLY A 85 35.59 7.48 -16.09
N ALA A 86 34.98 6.83 -17.07
CA ALA A 86 33.74 6.07 -16.90
C ALA A 86 34.05 4.61 -16.53
N PRO A 87 33.47 4.05 -15.45
CA PRO A 87 33.72 2.68 -15.04
C PRO A 87 33.17 1.67 -16.05
N LYS A 88 33.79 0.48 -16.13
CA LYS A 88 33.23 -0.63 -16.90
C LYS A 88 31.94 -1.10 -16.24
N ARG A 89 31.07 -1.72 -17.02
CA ARG A 89 29.75 -2.18 -16.54
C ARG A 89 29.84 -3.16 -15.36
N SER A 90 30.84 -4.03 -15.33
CA SER A 90 31.11 -4.94 -14.22
C SER A 90 31.59 -4.24 -12.93
N GLU A 91 32.13 -3.02 -13.05
CA GLU A 91 32.71 -2.24 -11.96
C GLU A 91 31.68 -1.26 -11.34
N ILE A 92 30.53 -1.04 -11.99
CA ILE A 92 29.51 -0.07 -11.56
C ILE A 92 29.05 -0.31 -10.12
N ALA A 93 28.83 -1.57 -9.73
CA ALA A 93 28.33 -1.88 -8.39
C ALA A 93 29.34 -1.46 -7.31
N GLU A 94 30.62 -1.84 -7.49
CA GLU A 94 31.69 -1.47 -6.56
C GLU A 94 31.94 0.04 -6.59
N TRP A 95 31.80 0.67 -7.75
CA TRP A 95 31.92 2.11 -7.90
C TRP A 95 30.91 2.87 -7.03
N CYS A 96 29.62 2.54 -7.14
CA CYS A 96 28.59 3.16 -6.30
C CYS A 96 28.76 2.80 -4.82
N ALA A 97 29.20 1.57 -4.53
CA ALA A 97 29.39 1.09 -3.17
C ALA A 97 30.49 1.83 -2.39
N LYS A 98 31.51 2.38 -3.06
CA LYS A 98 32.57 3.19 -2.40
C LYS A 98 32.00 4.27 -1.47
N CYS A 99 30.85 4.83 -1.82
CA CYS A 99 30.16 5.81 -1.01
C CYS A 99 28.90 5.21 -0.37
N HIS A 100 28.05 4.54 -1.14
CA HIS A 100 26.72 4.10 -0.66
C HIS A 100 26.76 2.91 0.30
N ALA A 101 27.85 2.14 0.31
CA ALA A 101 28.09 1.09 1.32
C ALA A 101 28.94 1.57 2.50
N ASP A 102 29.38 2.84 2.50
CA ASP A 102 30.15 3.44 3.59
C ASP A 102 29.22 4.33 4.46
N ALA A 103 28.88 3.82 5.64
CA ALA A 103 28.05 4.52 6.59
C ALA A 103 28.68 5.84 7.08
N ALA A 104 30.02 5.90 7.23
CA ALA A 104 30.69 7.11 7.66
C ALA A 104 30.65 8.18 6.56
N PHE A 105 30.86 7.78 5.31
CA PHE A 105 30.70 8.66 4.15
C PHE A 105 29.29 9.24 4.09
N MET A 106 28.26 8.37 4.11
CA MET A 106 26.86 8.77 3.90
C MET A 106 26.31 9.64 5.03
N LYS A 107 26.74 9.41 6.28
CA LYS A 107 26.30 10.22 7.44
C LYS A 107 26.66 11.70 7.35
N ARG A 108 27.66 12.06 6.54
CA ARG A 108 28.03 13.46 6.27
C ARG A 108 26.94 14.21 5.49
N TYR A 109 26.11 13.49 4.72
CA TYR A 109 25.07 14.07 3.87
C TYR A 109 23.65 13.79 4.38
N ASN A 110 23.45 12.70 5.13
CA ASN A 110 22.18 12.34 5.74
C ASN A 110 22.43 11.65 7.10
N PRO A 111 21.97 12.22 8.23
CA PRO A 111 22.17 11.64 9.57
C PRO A 111 21.57 10.25 9.76
N GLN A 112 20.54 9.89 9.00
CA GLN A 112 19.89 8.58 9.01
C GLN A 112 19.91 7.99 7.59
N PRO A 113 21.09 7.63 7.06
CA PRO A 113 21.17 7.11 5.71
C PRO A 113 20.73 5.64 5.69
N TYR A 114 19.98 5.27 4.66
CA TYR A 114 20.02 3.88 4.23
C TYR A 114 21.42 3.61 3.67
N VAL A 115 22.12 2.66 4.27
CA VAL A 115 23.45 2.23 3.82
C VAL A 115 23.26 0.97 3.01
N PHE A 116 23.58 1.06 1.73
CA PHE A 116 23.48 -0.06 0.80
C PHE A 116 24.44 -1.17 1.19
N SER A 117 24.00 -2.42 1.06
CA SER A 117 24.83 -3.59 1.35
C SER A 117 25.29 -4.26 0.06
N MET A 118 26.60 -4.22 -0.20
CA MET A 118 27.19 -5.03 -1.28
C MET A 118 26.99 -6.53 -1.05
N ALA A 119 26.90 -6.98 0.21
CA ALA A 119 26.61 -8.37 0.51
C ALA A 119 25.18 -8.74 0.05
N GLU A 120 24.20 -7.86 0.29
CA GLU A 120 22.83 -8.03 -0.23
C GLU A 120 22.83 -8.08 -1.75
N PHE A 121 23.48 -7.10 -2.42
CA PHE A 121 23.50 -7.05 -3.88
C PHE A 121 24.15 -8.29 -4.51
N ARG A 122 25.20 -8.84 -3.89
CA ARG A 122 25.86 -10.08 -4.35
C ARG A 122 24.94 -11.31 -4.31
N THR A 123 23.85 -11.28 -3.54
CA THR A 123 22.82 -12.34 -3.59
C THR A 123 21.98 -12.28 -4.86
N SER A 124 21.89 -11.12 -5.51
CA SER A 124 21.11 -10.87 -6.72
C SER A 124 21.57 -11.74 -7.88
N VAL A 125 20.60 -12.27 -8.63
CA VAL A 125 20.87 -12.95 -9.91
C VAL A 125 21.51 -11.99 -10.91
N HIS A 126 21.15 -10.69 -10.87
CA HIS A 126 21.80 -9.68 -11.70
C HIS A 126 23.29 -9.56 -11.38
N CYS A 127 23.66 -9.47 -10.09
CA CYS A 127 25.05 -9.41 -9.68
C CYS A 127 25.82 -10.69 -10.03
N LYS A 128 25.23 -11.86 -9.81
CA LYS A 128 25.87 -13.15 -10.13
C LYS A 128 26.19 -13.25 -11.62
N LYS A 129 25.25 -12.89 -12.48
CA LYS A 129 25.42 -12.96 -13.94
C LYS A 129 26.42 -11.95 -14.48
N ILE A 130 26.47 -10.72 -13.96
CA ILE A 130 27.49 -9.76 -14.39
C ILE A 130 28.90 -10.22 -13.98
N SER A 131 29.05 -10.88 -12.82
CA SER A 131 30.32 -11.49 -12.40
C SER A 131 30.74 -12.69 -13.28
N GLU A 132 29.78 -13.37 -13.91
CA GLU A 132 30.02 -14.40 -14.93
C GLU A 132 30.32 -13.82 -16.32
N GLY A 133 30.31 -12.49 -16.48
CA GLY A 133 30.57 -11.80 -17.74
C GLY A 133 29.32 -11.47 -18.58
N ASP A 134 28.11 -11.76 -18.09
CA ASP A 134 26.87 -11.38 -18.77
C ASP A 134 26.60 -9.88 -18.62
N THR A 135 27.02 -9.11 -19.62
CA THR A 135 26.80 -7.65 -19.65
C THR A 135 25.36 -7.25 -19.96
N LYS A 136 24.46 -8.19 -20.26
CA LYS A 136 23.05 -7.91 -20.57
C LYS A 136 22.15 -7.96 -19.32
N VAL A 137 22.70 -7.98 -18.10
CA VAL A 137 21.92 -7.93 -16.85
C VAL A 137 21.93 -6.56 -16.21
N ALA A 138 20.95 -6.26 -15.36
CA ALA A 138 20.83 -4.97 -14.71
C ALA A 138 22.02 -4.68 -13.77
N THR A 139 22.40 -3.41 -13.72
CA THR A 139 23.35 -2.82 -12.76
C THR A 139 22.67 -1.62 -12.08
N CYS A 140 23.34 -0.97 -11.13
CA CYS A 140 22.81 0.20 -10.40
C CYS A 140 22.23 1.26 -11.35
N THR A 141 22.91 1.50 -12.46
CA THR A 141 22.56 2.56 -13.43
C THR A 141 21.33 2.24 -14.28
N ASN A 142 20.94 0.96 -14.38
CA ASN A 142 19.71 0.58 -15.09
C ASN A 142 18.45 1.01 -14.35
N CYS A 143 18.52 1.15 -13.02
CA CYS A 143 17.42 1.59 -12.18
C CYS A 143 17.56 3.06 -11.77
N HIS A 144 18.76 3.51 -11.38
CA HIS A 144 18.96 4.86 -10.85
C HIS A 144 19.37 5.90 -11.89
N GLY A 145 19.85 5.48 -13.07
CA GLY A 145 20.50 6.36 -14.04
C GLY A 145 22.00 6.51 -13.79
N VAL A 146 22.64 7.39 -14.57
CA VAL A 146 24.10 7.64 -14.52
C VAL A 146 24.40 9.10 -14.17
N HIS A 147 23.69 10.03 -14.81
CA HIS A 147 23.70 11.47 -14.55
C HIS A 147 22.26 11.94 -14.38
N GLY A 148 22.04 12.98 -13.57
CA GLY A 148 20.69 13.42 -13.22
C GLY A 148 19.98 12.41 -12.31
N ILE A 149 20.73 11.71 -11.45
CA ILE A 149 20.20 10.71 -10.54
C ILE A 149 19.27 11.41 -9.54
N LEU A 150 18.01 11.00 -9.50
CA LEU A 150 17.00 11.57 -8.60
C LEU A 150 16.81 10.71 -7.34
N PRO A 151 16.48 11.33 -6.19
CA PRO A 151 16.20 10.57 -4.98
C PRO A 151 14.96 9.69 -5.15
N HIS A 152 14.91 8.54 -4.48
CA HIS A 152 13.80 7.57 -4.60
C HIS A 152 12.41 8.12 -4.22
N LYS A 153 12.36 9.25 -3.51
CA LYS A 153 11.11 9.94 -3.14
C LYS A 153 10.64 10.95 -4.19
N ASP A 154 11.46 11.27 -5.20
CA ASP A 154 11.06 12.14 -6.30
C ASP A 154 10.20 11.34 -7.29
N PRO A 155 8.96 11.77 -7.61
CA PRO A 155 8.09 11.09 -8.56
C PRO A 155 8.66 10.91 -9.96
N ARG A 156 9.68 11.69 -10.34
CA ARG A 156 10.38 11.57 -11.63
C ARG A 156 11.46 10.49 -11.60
N SER A 157 11.85 10.01 -10.41
CA SER A 157 12.86 8.98 -10.25
C SER A 157 12.37 7.64 -10.82
N PRO A 158 13.17 6.89 -11.61
CA PRO A 158 12.73 5.59 -12.11
C PRO A 158 12.51 4.54 -11.01
N VAL A 159 13.04 4.78 -9.81
CA VAL A 159 12.85 3.92 -8.62
C VAL A 159 11.78 4.45 -7.66
N TYR A 160 11.02 5.48 -8.06
CA TYR A 160 9.82 5.88 -7.33
C TYR A 160 8.75 4.78 -7.45
N PRO A 161 7.95 4.48 -6.40
CA PRO A 161 7.09 3.30 -6.36
C PRO A 161 6.22 3.09 -7.61
N THR A 162 5.55 4.12 -8.12
CA THR A 162 4.70 4.03 -9.33
C THR A 162 5.50 3.79 -10.62
N ASN A 163 6.79 4.11 -10.64
CA ASN A 163 7.67 3.92 -11.80
C ASN A 163 8.38 2.57 -11.78
N VAL A 164 8.54 1.94 -10.61
CA VAL A 164 9.28 0.68 -10.47
C VAL A 164 8.77 -0.42 -11.42
N PRO A 165 7.45 -0.68 -11.56
CA PRO A 165 6.96 -1.70 -12.48
C PRO A 165 7.42 -1.47 -13.92
N ALA A 166 7.38 -0.21 -14.38
CA ALA A 166 7.86 0.17 -15.72
C ALA A 166 9.39 0.06 -15.83
N THR A 167 10.14 0.39 -14.77
CA THR A 167 11.60 0.22 -14.74
C THR A 167 12.00 -1.23 -14.88
N CYS A 168 11.34 -2.16 -14.19
CA CYS A 168 11.58 -3.59 -14.34
C CYS A 168 11.25 -4.08 -15.75
N SER A 169 10.13 -3.61 -16.34
CA SER A 169 9.65 -4.08 -17.64
C SER A 169 10.53 -3.64 -18.84
N LYS A 170 11.39 -2.62 -18.67
CA LYS A 170 12.42 -2.26 -19.66
C LYS A 170 13.30 -3.44 -20.05
N CYS A 171 13.62 -4.31 -19.08
CA CYS A 171 14.40 -5.52 -19.32
C CYS A 171 13.56 -6.79 -19.23
N HIS A 172 12.57 -6.87 -18.33
CA HIS A 172 11.72 -8.06 -18.16
C HIS A 172 10.56 -8.10 -19.18
N ASN A 173 10.91 -8.13 -20.47
CA ASN A 173 10.00 -8.28 -21.59
C ASN A 173 10.51 -9.34 -22.58
N SER A 174 9.63 -9.78 -23.49
CA SER A 174 9.91 -10.88 -24.43
C SER A 174 11.09 -10.58 -25.37
N GLN A 175 11.31 -9.32 -25.72
CA GLN A 175 12.39 -8.90 -26.62
C GLN A 175 13.74 -8.94 -25.90
N TYR A 176 13.86 -8.27 -24.75
CA TYR A 176 15.11 -8.16 -24.03
C TYR A 176 15.50 -9.49 -23.35
N MET A 177 14.54 -10.25 -22.82
CA MET A 177 14.80 -11.55 -22.18
C MET A 177 14.86 -12.72 -23.17
N LYS A 178 14.82 -12.48 -24.49
CA LYS A 178 14.91 -13.55 -25.49
C LYS A 178 16.11 -14.47 -25.20
N GLY A 179 15.86 -15.77 -25.09
CA GLY A 179 16.86 -16.79 -24.76
C GLY A 179 17.11 -17.01 -23.27
N ARG A 180 16.40 -16.31 -22.38
CA ARG A 180 16.40 -16.55 -20.93
C ARG A 180 15.15 -17.33 -20.50
N THR A 181 15.24 -18.06 -19.40
CA THR A 181 14.17 -18.90 -18.86
C THR A 181 13.19 -18.13 -17.95
N VAL A 182 13.45 -16.86 -17.68
CA VAL A 182 12.62 -16.03 -16.82
C VAL A 182 11.34 -15.65 -17.57
N PRO A 183 10.15 -15.80 -16.97
CA PRO A 183 8.91 -15.30 -17.53
C PRO A 183 8.98 -13.80 -17.88
N THR A 184 8.20 -13.36 -18.88
CA THR A 184 8.30 -12.00 -19.45
C THR A 184 6.98 -11.23 -19.57
N ASN A 185 5.90 -11.74 -18.97
CA ASN A 185 4.55 -11.13 -19.01
C ASN A 185 4.14 -10.52 -17.65
N GLN A 186 5.03 -10.49 -16.67
CA GLN A 186 4.75 -10.16 -15.27
C GLN A 186 4.29 -8.71 -15.11
N TYR A 187 4.80 -7.80 -15.94
CA TYR A 187 4.34 -6.41 -15.95
C TYR A 187 2.84 -6.33 -16.33
N ALA A 188 2.44 -7.04 -17.38
CA ALA A 188 1.04 -7.04 -17.83
C ALA A 188 0.11 -7.66 -16.79
N LEU A 189 0.55 -8.73 -16.12
CA LEU A 189 -0.18 -9.33 -15.00
C LEU A 189 -0.29 -8.36 -13.81
N TYR A 190 0.83 -7.74 -13.42
CA TYR A 190 0.89 -6.83 -12.28
C TYR A 190 -0.04 -5.64 -12.44
N VAL A 191 -0.04 -4.99 -13.61
CA VAL A 191 -0.93 -3.85 -13.89
C VAL A 191 -2.41 -4.24 -13.73
N ASN A 192 -2.77 -5.48 -14.04
CA ASN A 192 -4.14 -5.98 -13.90
C ASN A 192 -4.51 -6.44 -12.48
N SER A 193 -3.51 -6.65 -11.61
CA SER A 193 -3.70 -7.11 -10.23
C SER A 193 -4.31 -6.03 -9.33
N VAL A 194 -4.82 -6.43 -8.17
CA VAL A 194 -5.34 -5.46 -7.18
C VAL A 194 -4.27 -4.50 -6.66
N HIS A 195 -3.02 -4.96 -6.54
CA HIS A 195 -1.90 -4.11 -6.13
C HIS A 195 -1.52 -3.11 -7.23
N GLY A 196 -1.44 -3.57 -8.49
CA GLY A 196 -1.15 -2.69 -9.62
C GLY A 196 -2.23 -1.63 -9.82
N LYS A 197 -3.50 -2.00 -9.71
CA LYS A 197 -4.61 -1.03 -9.78
C LYS A 197 -4.56 -0.03 -8.62
N ALA A 198 -4.29 -0.47 -7.40
CA ALA A 198 -4.15 0.43 -6.26
C ALA A 198 -2.96 1.40 -6.46
N LEU A 199 -1.80 0.91 -6.84
CA LEU A 199 -0.59 1.72 -7.00
C LEU A 199 -0.67 2.66 -8.22
N LEU A 200 -1.02 2.12 -9.39
CA LEU A 200 -0.89 2.82 -10.67
C LEU A 200 -2.13 3.62 -11.06
N GLU A 201 -3.34 3.13 -10.74
CA GLU A 201 -4.58 3.82 -11.10
C GLU A 201 -5.05 4.76 -9.98
N LYS A 202 -4.93 4.33 -8.71
CA LYS A 202 -5.39 5.12 -7.56
C LYS A 202 -4.29 5.96 -6.91
N GLY A 203 -3.03 5.75 -7.27
CA GLY A 203 -1.89 6.45 -6.66
C GLY A 203 -1.66 6.08 -5.20
N ASP A 204 -2.14 4.91 -4.77
CA ASP A 204 -1.98 4.44 -3.39
C ASP A 204 -0.58 3.89 -3.17
N LEU A 205 0.30 4.71 -2.59
CA LEU A 205 1.69 4.37 -2.30
C LEU A 205 1.85 3.32 -1.18
N SER A 206 0.76 2.94 -0.50
CA SER A 206 0.78 1.80 0.44
C SER A 206 0.67 0.45 -0.28
N ALA A 207 0.25 0.45 -1.55
CA ALA A 207 0.21 -0.75 -2.36
C ALA A 207 1.62 -1.15 -2.83
N PRO A 208 1.97 -2.45 -2.80
CA PRO A 208 3.31 -2.90 -3.12
C PRO A 208 3.60 -2.82 -4.63
N ALA A 209 4.79 -2.35 -4.98
CA ALA A 209 5.42 -2.44 -6.28
C ALA A 209 6.23 -3.76 -6.43
N CYS A 210 6.88 -3.96 -7.58
CA CYS A 210 7.60 -5.20 -7.87
C CYS A 210 8.73 -5.48 -6.86
N ASN A 211 9.44 -4.44 -6.45
CA ASN A 211 10.55 -4.49 -5.49
C ASN A 211 10.11 -4.78 -4.05
N ASP A 212 8.86 -4.53 -3.68
CA ASP A 212 8.37 -4.85 -2.33
C ASP A 212 8.23 -6.38 -2.13
N CYS A 213 8.02 -7.12 -3.23
CA CYS A 213 7.99 -8.59 -3.20
C CYS A 213 9.33 -9.25 -3.58
N HIS A 214 10.12 -8.63 -4.46
CA HIS A 214 11.39 -9.19 -4.98
C HIS A 214 12.62 -8.57 -4.29
N GLY A 215 12.44 -7.59 -3.41
CA GLY A 215 13.53 -6.80 -2.84
C GLY A 215 14.06 -5.72 -3.80
N ASN A 216 14.79 -4.77 -3.23
CA ASN A 216 15.34 -3.62 -3.95
C ASN A 216 16.70 -3.94 -4.59
N HIS A 217 17.73 -4.08 -3.74
CA HIS A 217 19.10 -4.29 -4.19
C HIS A 217 19.43 -5.77 -4.33
N GLY A 218 18.83 -6.63 -3.51
CA GLY A 218 18.82 -8.07 -3.78
C GLY A 218 18.09 -8.41 -5.08
N ALA A 219 16.93 -7.80 -5.35
CA ALA A 219 16.05 -8.12 -6.48
C ALA A 219 15.93 -9.65 -6.70
N VAL A 220 15.89 -10.40 -5.59
CA VAL A 220 15.89 -11.85 -5.57
C VAL A 220 14.43 -12.29 -5.68
N PRO A 221 14.09 -13.14 -6.67
CA PRO A 221 12.78 -13.76 -6.69
C PRO A 221 12.55 -14.45 -5.34
N PRO A 222 11.46 -14.17 -4.62
CA PRO A 222 11.19 -14.86 -3.37
C PRO A 222 11.24 -16.35 -3.67
N ASN A 223 12.18 -17.06 -3.03
CA ASN A 223 12.33 -18.48 -3.23
C ASN A 223 10.98 -19.14 -2.92
N THR A 224 10.73 -20.30 -3.52
CA THR A 224 9.49 -21.08 -3.40
C THR A 224 8.99 -21.32 -1.96
N ARG A 225 9.85 -21.11 -0.94
CA ARG A 225 9.56 -21.25 0.50
C ARG A 225 9.06 -19.96 1.19
N ASP A 226 9.44 -18.77 0.72
CA ASP A 226 9.27 -17.52 1.50
C ASP A 226 8.12 -16.61 1.03
N ILE A 227 7.35 -17.01 0.01
CA ILE A 227 6.32 -16.12 -0.54
C ILE A 227 5.23 -15.76 0.49
N SER A 228 4.93 -16.68 1.42
CA SER A 228 3.98 -16.41 2.50
C SER A 228 4.48 -15.35 3.48
N VAL A 229 5.80 -15.29 3.73
CA VAL A 229 6.42 -14.26 4.57
C VAL A 229 6.29 -12.89 3.90
N VAL A 230 6.51 -12.83 2.59
CA VAL A 230 6.36 -11.58 1.82
C VAL A 230 4.95 -11.02 1.93
N CYS A 231 3.93 -11.87 1.71
CA CYS A 231 2.53 -11.44 1.85
C CYS A 231 2.20 -11.04 3.30
N GLY A 232 2.72 -11.80 4.28
CA GLY A 232 2.46 -11.59 5.71
C GLY A 232 3.03 -10.30 6.28
N ASN A 233 4.02 -9.68 5.63
CA ASN A 233 4.55 -8.37 6.07
C ASN A 233 3.49 -7.26 6.03
N CYS A 234 2.48 -7.39 5.15
CA CYS A 234 1.35 -6.47 5.07
C CYS A 234 0.03 -7.14 5.49
N HIS A 235 -0.21 -8.38 5.08
CA HIS A 235 -1.37 -9.20 5.45
C HIS A 235 -1.08 -10.01 6.73
N GLY A 236 -0.72 -9.30 7.81
CA GLY A 236 -0.17 -9.91 9.02
C GLY A 236 -1.14 -10.87 9.70
N ARG A 237 -2.42 -10.50 9.80
CA ARG A 237 -3.43 -11.32 10.48
C ARG A 237 -3.73 -12.59 9.70
N GLU A 238 -3.91 -12.48 8.38
CA GLU A 238 -4.14 -13.62 7.49
C GLU A 238 -2.92 -14.54 7.47
N GLY A 239 -1.73 -13.96 7.39
CA GLY A 239 -0.46 -14.69 7.44
C GLY A 239 -0.27 -15.46 8.75
N GLU A 240 -0.59 -14.84 9.89
CA GLU A 240 -0.49 -15.48 11.21
C GLU A 240 -1.48 -16.65 11.36
N LEU A 241 -2.74 -16.45 10.97
CA LEU A 241 -3.76 -17.51 11.03
C LEU A 241 -3.38 -18.68 10.10
N PHE A 242 -2.95 -18.37 8.87
CA PHE A 242 -2.53 -19.37 7.92
C PHE A 242 -1.32 -20.16 8.41
N ALA A 243 -0.29 -19.50 8.94
CA ALA A 243 0.92 -20.16 9.45
C ALA A 243 0.63 -21.17 10.56
N LYS A 244 -0.43 -20.95 11.36
CA LYS A 244 -0.87 -21.87 12.41
C LYS A 244 -1.73 -23.04 11.90
N SER A 245 -2.19 -22.98 10.65
CA SER A 245 -3.12 -23.96 10.09
C SER A 245 -2.41 -25.24 9.62
N GLY A 246 -3.12 -26.38 9.72
CA GLY A 246 -2.64 -27.65 9.15
C GLY A 246 -2.49 -27.62 7.62
N VAL A 247 -3.22 -26.73 6.93
CA VAL A 247 -3.11 -26.54 5.48
C VAL A 247 -1.78 -25.90 5.11
N SER A 248 -1.30 -24.90 5.86
CA SER A 248 0.02 -24.31 5.63
C SER A 248 1.12 -25.37 5.74
N HIS A 249 1.08 -26.20 6.78
CA HIS A 249 2.05 -27.28 6.96
C HIS A 249 1.98 -28.32 5.82
N ALA A 250 0.78 -28.71 5.39
CA ALA A 250 0.62 -29.64 4.27
C ALA A 250 1.16 -29.07 2.95
N LEU A 251 0.88 -27.80 2.65
CA LEU A 251 1.40 -27.12 1.45
C LEU A 251 2.93 -27.01 1.48
N GLU A 252 3.51 -26.78 2.66
CA GLU A 252 4.97 -26.76 2.85
C GLU A 252 5.59 -28.12 2.52
N LEU A 253 5.02 -29.22 3.04
CA LEU A 253 5.49 -30.58 2.78
C LEU A 253 5.39 -30.96 1.29
N GLU A 254 4.39 -30.44 0.58
CA GLU A 254 4.21 -30.63 -0.87
C GLU A 254 5.06 -29.69 -1.74
N GLY A 255 5.85 -28.80 -1.13
CA GLY A 255 6.64 -27.79 -1.85
C GLY A 255 5.79 -26.77 -2.61
N LYS A 256 4.52 -26.60 -2.22
CA LYS A 256 3.58 -25.64 -2.81
C LYS A 256 3.83 -24.23 -2.26
N ARG A 257 3.48 -23.24 -3.08
CA ARG A 257 3.73 -21.83 -2.79
C ARG A 257 2.60 -21.28 -1.91
N GLY A 258 2.66 -21.49 -0.59
CA GLY A 258 1.70 -21.05 0.44
C GLY A 258 0.50 -20.21 -0.04
N CYS A 259 0.52 -18.89 0.18
CA CYS A 259 -0.59 -17.99 -0.17
C CYS A 259 -0.90 -17.99 -1.67
N ALA A 260 0.13 -18.04 -2.51
CA ALA A 260 0.02 -17.96 -3.96
C ALA A 260 -0.66 -19.18 -4.60
N THR A 261 -0.76 -20.29 -3.87
CA THR A 261 -1.47 -21.50 -4.30
C THR A 261 -2.96 -21.21 -4.50
N CYS A 262 -3.54 -20.36 -3.65
CA CYS A 262 -4.96 -19.98 -3.72
C CYS A 262 -5.16 -18.60 -4.35
N HIS A 263 -4.27 -17.64 -4.07
CA HIS A 263 -4.47 -16.23 -4.46
C HIS A 263 -3.71 -15.80 -5.73
N GLY A 264 -2.76 -16.61 -6.20
CA GLY A 264 -1.80 -16.16 -7.21
C GLY A 264 -0.80 -15.15 -6.66
N ASN A 265 -0.10 -14.43 -7.54
CA ASN A 265 0.94 -13.47 -7.16
C ASN A 265 0.96 -12.23 -8.06
N HIS A 266 1.49 -12.33 -9.28
CA HIS A 266 1.62 -11.22 -10.22
C HIS A 266 0.26 -10.79 -10.78
N ASP A 267 -0.72 -11.68 -10.85
CA ASP A 267 -2.11 -11.37 -11.25
C ASP A 267 -3.08 -11.56 -10.08
N ILE A 268 -2.68 -11.14 -8.88
CA ILE A 268 -3.52 -11.30 -7.69
C ILE A 268 -4.81 -10.47 -7.84
N GLN A 269 -5.96 -11.15 -7.77
CA GLN A 269 -7.28 -10.54 -7.93
C GLN A 269 -7.97 -10.33 -6.58
N ARG A 270 -9.02 -9.50 -6.56
CA ARG A 270 -9.79 -9.26 -5.33
C ARG A 270 -10.45 -10.58 -4.93
N PRO A 271 -10.27 -11.07 -3.69
CA PRO A 271 -10.93 -12.28 -3.26
C PRO A 271 -12.45 -12.16 -3.38
N THR A 272 -13.08 -13.23 -3.85
CA THR A 272 -14.53 -13.33 -3.98
C THR A 272 -15.04 -14.52 -3.20
N ASP A 273 -16.32 -14.48 -2.83
CA ASP A 273 -16.95 -15.56 -2.07
C ASP A 273 -17.02 -16.87 -2.90
N ALA A 274 -16.84 -16.83 -4.22
CA ALA A 274 -16.71 -18.03 -5.04
C ALA A 274 -15.47 -18.85 -4.71
N MET A 275 -14.40 -18.22 -4.20
CA MET A 275 -13.13 -18.89 -3.92
C MET A 275 -13.25 -19.98 -2.86
N ILE A 276 -14.15 -19.84 -1.88
CA ILE A 276 -14.34 -20.82 -0.80
C ILE A 276 -15.16 -22.05 -1.23
N GLY A 277 -15.64 -22.09 -2.48
CA GLY A 277 -16.39 -23.22 -3.01
C GLY A 277 -15.52 -24.34 -3.61
N LEU A 278 -16.19 -25.44 -3.98
CA LEU A 278 -15.61 -26.53 -4.79
C LEU A 278 -15.94 -26.40 -6.28
N GLY A 279 -16.85 -25.50 -6.65
CA GLY A 279 -17.34 -25.31 -8.02
C GLY A 279 -16.47 -24.38 -8.87
N PRO A 280 -16.97 -23.91 -10.03
CA PRO A 280 -16.28 -22.95 -10.87
C PRO A 280 -15.85 -21.69 -10.09
N GLY A 281 -14.57 -21.33 -10.15
CA GLY A 281 -13.99 -20.21 -9.40
C GLY A 281 -13.58 -20.55 -7.96
N GLY A 282 -13.91 -21.75 -7.47
CA GLY A 282 -13.47 -22.28 -6.19
C GLY A 282 -12.04 -22.77 -6.22
N VAL A 283 -11.22 -22.34 -5.24
CA VAL A 283 -9.81 -22.77 -5.16
C VAL A 283 -9.67 -24.09 -4.42
N CYS A 284 -10.61 -24.40 -3.52
CA CYS A 284 -10.61 -25.64 -2.74
C CYS A 284 -10.82 -26.87 -3.62
N GLY A 285 -11.67 -26.74 -4.65
CA GLY A 285 -11.98 -27.82 -5.60
C GLY A 285 -10.78 -28.30 -6.44
N GLN A 286 -9.66 -27.57 -6.42
CA GLN A 286 -8.42 -27.99 -7.08
C GLN A 286 -7.73 -29.17 -6.36
N CYS A 287 -8.03 -29.38 -5.07
CA CYS A 287 -7.43 -30.45 -4.26
C CYS A 287 -8.47 -31.29 -3.51
N HIS A 288 -9.68 -30.77 -3.27
CA HIS A 288 -10.70 -31.42 -2.46
C HIS A 288 -11.89 -31.90 -3.28
N THR A 289 -12.31 -33.16 -3.05
CA THR A 289 -13.61 -33.67 -3.50
C THR A 289 -14.70 -33.36 -2.46
N PRO A 290 -16.00 -33.41 -2.81
CA PRO A 290 -17.09 -33.20 -1.86
C PRO A 290 -17.05 -34.13 -0.63
N GLU A 291 -16.53 -35.35 -0.79
CA GLU A 291 -16.43 -36.37 0.25
C GLU A 291 -15.19 -36.18 1.13
N SER A 292 -14.24 -35.32 0.75
CA SER A 292 -13.08 -35.04 1.59
C SER A 292 -13.46 -34.22 2.83
N PRO A 293 -12.66 -34.22 3.91
CA PRO A 293 -12.90 -33.37 5.07
C PRO A 293 -13.05 -31.88 4.72
N GLY A 294 -12.20 -31.37 3.82
CA GLY A 294 -12.28 -30.00 3.31
C GLY A 294 -13.56 -29.77 2.52
N GLY A 295 -13.94 -30.70 1.65
CA GLY A 295 -15.20 -30.62 0.89
C GLY A 295 -16.44 -30.55 1.79
N ARG A 296 -16.52 -31.44 2.79
CA ARG A 296 -17.60 -31.40 3.79
C ARG A 296 -17.61 -30.10 4.60
N ALA A 297 -16.45 -29.53 4.91
CA ALA A 297 -16.39 -28.24 5.59
C ALA A 297 -16.96 -27.12 4.70
N THR A 298 -16.59 -27.05 3.42
CA THR A 298 -17.14 -26.05 2.49
C THR A 298 -18.66 -26.18 2.31
N ALA A 299 -19.19 -27.42 2.30
CA ALA A 299 -20.62 -27.68 2.18
C ALA A 299 -21.44 -27.12 3.36
N VAL A 300 -20.82 -26.92 4.52
CA VAL A 300 -21.43 -26.29 5.70
C VAL A 300 -21.18 -24.78 5.71
N LEU A 301 -19.93 -24.37 5.51
CA LEU A 301 -19.51 -22.97 5.67
C LEU A 301 -20.05 -22.05 4.57
N VAL A 302 -20.11 -22.51 3.32
CA VAL A 302 -20.57 -21.67 2.19
C VAL A 302 -22.04 -21.24 2.37
N PRO A 303 -22.99 -22.15 2.68
CA PRO A 303 -24.37 -21.75 2.99
C PRO A 303 -24.48 -20.81 4.19
N GLN A 304 -23.73 -21.06 5.26
CA GLN A 304 -23.73 -20.18 6.45
C GLN A 304 -23.24 -18.77 6.10
N PHE A 305 -22.16 -18.67 5.34
CA PHE A 305 -21.59 -17.39 4.91
C PHE A 305 -22.56 -16.61 4.00
N HIS A 306 -23.22 -17.29 3.05
CA HIS A 306 -24.25 -16.67 2.22
C HIS A 306 -25.48 -16.26 3.03
N GLY A 307 -25.91 -17.08 3.99
CA GLY A 307 -27.00 -16.77 4.91
C GLY A 307 -26.76 -15.49 5.69
N LEU A 308 -25.58 -15.34 6.28
CA LEU A 308 -25.18 -14.13 7.00
C LEU A 308 -25.29 -12.86 6.13
N LYS A 309 -24.83 -12.92 4.88
CA LYS A 309 -24.94 -11.78 3.97
C LYS A 309 -26.39 -11.41 3.65
N ILE A 310 -27.26 -12.41 3.54
CA ILE A 310 -28.69 -12.19 3.33
C ILE A 310 -29.32 -11.53 4.56
N GLU A 311 -28.97 -12.00 5.77
CA GLU A 311 -29.44 -11.41 7.03
C GLU A 311 -29.03 -9.95 7.18
N ILE A 312 -27.77 -9.61 6.89
CA ILE A 312 -27.27 -8.23 6.88
C ILE A 312 -28.04 -7.37 5.87
N ALA A 313 -28.25 -7.88 4.65
CA ALA A 313 -28.99 -7.15 3.61
C ALA A 313 -30.48 -6.95 3.97
N GLU A 314 -31.11 -7.93 4.63
CA GLU A 314 -32.48 -7.81 5.12
C GLU A 314 -32.57 -6.76 6.24
N ALA A 315 -31.62 -6.77 7.18
CA ALA A 315 -31.52 -5.77 8.23
C ALA A 315 -31.43 -4.34 7.67
N ASP A 316 -30.52 -4.10 6.72
CA ASP A 316 -30.38 -2.80 6.07
C ASP A 316 -31.67 -2.37 5.34
N SER A 317 -32.30 -3.31 4.61
CA SER A 317 -33.55 -3.04 3.90
C SER A 317 -34.68 -2.63 4.86
N LEU A 318 -34.81 -3.30 6.00
CA LEU A 318 -35.82 -2.98 7.01
C LEU A 318 -35.56 -1.61 7.67
N LEU A 319 -34.31 -1.31 8.01
CA LEU A 319 -33.91 -0.01 8.56
C LEU A 319 -34.15 1.12 7.54
N ALA A 320 -33.84 0.89 6.26
CA ALA A 320 -34.10 1.86 5.20
C ALA A 320 -35.61 2.11 4.98
N VAL A 321 -36.48 1.15 5.26
CA VAL A 321 -37.93 1.38 5.30
C VAL A 321 -38.31 2.22 6.53
N ALA A 322 -37.80 1.88 7.72
CA ALA A 322 -38.08 2.62 8.95
C ALA A 322 -37.62 4.09 8.86
N ASP A 323 -36.44 4.36 8.27
CA ASP A 323 -35.93 5.72 8.03
C ASP A 323 -36.85 6.54 7.13
N ARG A 324 -37.32 5.95 6.02
CA ARG A 324 -38.25 6.63 5.10
C ARG A 324 -39.60 6.95 5.75
N LEU A 325 -39.96 6.22 6.79
CA LEU A 325 -41.16 6.46 7.61
C LEU A 325 -40.91 7.46 8.75
N GLY A 326 -39.70 8.02 8.88
CA GLY A 326 -39.33 8.99 9.90
C GLY A 326 -39.12 8.39 11.29
N MET A 327 -38.85 7.08 11.38
CA MET A 327 -38.51 6.43 12.64
C MET A 327 -37.02 6.63 12.95
N ASP A 328 -36.66 6.71 14.24
CA ASP A 328 -35.27 6.77 14.68
C ASP A 328 -34.61 5.38 14.57
N THR A 329 -33.67 5.22 13.64
CA THR A 329 -32.98 3.96 13.36
C THR A 329 -31.55 3.91 13.88
N GLU A 330 -31.08 4.91 14.63
CA GLU A 330 -29.67 5.06 15.00
C GLU A 330 -29.10 3.80 15.67
N ALA A 331 -29.82 3.27 16.66
CA ALA A 331 -29.43 2.06 17.38
C ALA A 331 -29.37 0.81 16.46
N GLY A 332 -30.33 0.67 15.55
CA GLY A 332 -30.39 -0.45 14.60
C GLY A 332 -29.26 -0.37 13.58
N ARG A 333 -28.94 0.83 13.09
CA ARG A 333 -27.81 1.11 12.20
C ARG A 333 -26.46 0.96 12.89
N GLY A 334 -26.37 1.19 14.20
CA GLY A 334 -25.19 0.84 15.01
C GLY A 334 -24.89 -0.64 14.95
N LEU A 335 -25.88 -1.47 15.30
CA LEU A 335 -25.77 -2.94 15.25
C LEU A 335 -25.45 -3.47 13.84
N LEU A 336 -26.04 -2.87 12.80
CA LEU A 336 -25.78 -3.25 11.42
C LEU A 336 -24.32 -3.00 11.03
N ARG A 337 -23.76 -1.83 11.40
CA ARG A 337 -22.33 -1.52 11.16
C ARG A 337 -21.42 -2.51 11.87
N GLU A 338 -21.73 -2.84 13.13
CA GLU A 338 -20.98 -3.87 13.85
C GLU A 338 -21.07 -5.24 13.17
N ALA A 339 -22.24 -5.62 12.62
CA ALA A 339 -22.40 -6.86 11.87
C ALA A 339 -21.55 -6.87 10.59
N ASP A 340 -21.54 -5.77 9.83
CA ASP A 340 -20.71 -5.60 8.63
C ASP A 340 -19.21 -5.67 8.94
N ASP A 341 -18.77 -5.03 10.03
CA ASP A 341 -17.39 -5.11 10.50
C ASP A 341 -17.03 -6.56 10.90
N GLN A 342 -17.95 -7.28 11.55
CA GLN A 342 -17.73 -8.70 11.85
C GLN A 342 -17.70 -9.58 10.60
N LEU A 343 -18.40 -9.24 9.52
CA LEU A 343 -18.29 -9.97 8.26
C LEU A 343 -16.86 -9.89 7.67
N VAL A 344 -16.14 -8.78 7.89
CA VAL A 344 -14.71 -8.69 7.56
C VAL A 344 -13.91 -9.69 8.41
N ASN A 345 -14.19 -9.79 9.70
CA ASN A 345 -13.54 -10.79 10.57
C ASN A 345 -13.81 -12.24 10.14
N VAL A 346 -15.03 -12.54 9.69
CA VAL A 346 -15.38 -13.86 9.12
C VAL A 346 -14.52 -14.16 7.90
N ARG A 347 -14.32 -13.19 6.99
CA ARG A 347 -13.46 -13.40 5.82
C ARG A 347 -12.00 -13.67 6.21
N VAL A 348 -11.51 -13.00 7.25
CA VAL A 348 -10.15 -13.23 7.76
C VAL A 348 -10.04 -14.60 8.42
N SER A 349 -11.04 -15.02 9.20
CA SER A 349 -11.03 -16.30 9.92
C SER A 349 -11.00 -17.52 8.99
N LEU A 350 -11.36 -17.38 7.71
CA LEU A 350 -11.17 -18.43 6.68
C LEU A 350 -9.71 -18.94 6.63
N HIS A 351 -8.73 -18.09 6.96
CA HIS A 351 -7.31 -18.45 6.98
C HIS A 351 -6.92 -19.34 8.17
N THR A 352 -7.82 -19.58 9.13
CA THR A 352 -7.62 -20.60 10.18
C THR A 352 -7.71 -22.02 9.63
N PHE A 353 -8.46 -22.22 8.53
CA PHE A 353 -8.88 -23.53 8.03
C PHE A 353 -9.55 -24.42 9.11
N ASP A 354 -10.14 -23.78 10.12
CA ASP A 354 -10.86 -24.44 11.21
C ASP A 354 -12.36 -24.13 11.10
N ARG A 355 -13.14 -25.17 10.81
CA ARG A 355 -14.59 -25.04 10.65
C ARG A 355 -15.26 -24.44 11.89
N ALA A 356 -14.87 -24.84 13.09
CA ALA A 356 -15.52 -24.38 14.31
C ALA A 356 -15.27 -22.88 14.51
N GLN A 357 -14.00 -22.45 14.39
CA GLN A 357 -13.65 -21.03 14.52
C GLN A 357 -14.34 -20.14 13.47
N ILE A 358 -14.47 -20.62 12.23
CA ILE A 358 -15.17 -19.88 11.17
C ILE A 358 -16.67 -19.81 11.46
N SER A 359 -17.30 -20.92 11.86
CA SER A 359 -18.73 -20.93 12.21
C SER A 359 -19.03 -20.03 13.42
N ASP A 360 -18.17 -20.01 14.44
CA ASP A 360 -18.34 -19.13 15.61
C ASP A 360 -18.29 -17.65 15.21
N ALA A 361 -17.37 -17.27 14.32
CA ALA A 361 -17.29 -15.92 13.78
C ALA A 361 -18.55 -15.54 12.97
N ILE A 362 -19.10 -16.48 12.19
CA ILE A 362 -20.35 -16.26 11.44
C ILE A 362 -21.50 -16.05 12.41
N THR A 363 -21.63 -16.90 13.43
CA THR A 363 -22.69 -16.80 14.44
C THR A 363 -22.63 -15.46 15.17
N ALA A 364 -21.44 -14.99 15.57
CA ALA A 364 -21.29 -13.69 16.22
C ALA A 364 -21.81 -12.51 15.36
N SER A 365 -21.54 -12.53 14.04
CA SER A 365 -22.06 -11.51 13.11
C SER A 365 -23.56 -11.65 12.88
N SER A 366 -24.07 -12.88 12.76
CA SER A 366 -25.49 -13.19 12.58
C SER A 366 -26.34 -12.73 13.76
N GLU A 367 -25.83 -12.86 14.98
CA GLU A 367 -26.50 -12.35 16.19
C GLU A 367 -26.68 -10.82 16.15
N LEU A 368 -25.67 -10.08 15.65
CA LEU A 368 -25.74 -8.62 15.50
C LEU A 368 -26.76 -8.23 14.42
N ALA A 369 -26.73 -8.90 13.27
CA ALA A 369 -27.69 -8.69 12.19
C ALA A 369 -29.12 -8.97 12.66
N THR A 370 -29.34 -10.07 13.37
CA THR A 370 -30.65 -10.44 13.92
C THR A 370 -31.15 -9.41 14.95
N LYS A 371 -30.29 -8.89 15.83
CA LYS A 371 -30.64 -7.81 16.77
C LYS A 371 -31.02 -6.53 16.03
N SER A 372 -30.27 -6.17 14.98
CA SER A 372 -30.57 -5.02 14.12
C SER A 372 -31.94 -5.16 13.44
N MET A 373 -32.23 -6.34 12.87
CA MET A 373 -33.54 -6.66 12.28
C MET A 373 -34.67 -6.56 13.30
N ALA A 374 -34.46 -7.06 14.53
CA ALA A 374 -35.46 -6.99 15.59
C ALA A 374 -35.80 -5.54 15.97
N GLN A 375 -34.80 -4.67 16.05
CA GLN A 375 -35.03 -3.24 16.27
C GLN A 375 -35.82 -2.61 15.11
N ALA A 376 -35.43 -2.88 13.87
CA ALA A 376 -36.14 -2.37 12.70
C ALA A 376 -37.62 -2.81 12.71
N ARG A 377 -37.90 -4.09 12.99
CA ARG A 377 -39.26 -4.62 13.10
C ARG A 377 -40.05 -3.96 14.23
N ALA A 378 -39.42 -3.70 15.38
CA ALA A 378 -40.06 -3.00 16.49
C ALA A 378 -40.43 -1.55 16.12
N LEU A 379 -39.55 -0.83 15.41
CA LEU A 379 -39.83 0.52 14.91
C LEU A 379 -41.01 0.54 13.92
N LEU A 380 -41.04 -0.42 12.99
CA LEU A 380 -42.14 -0.53 12.03
C LEU A 380 -43.48 -0.87 12.72
N ALA A 381 -43.44 -1.71 13.77
CA ALA A 381 -44.61 -2.02 14.57
C ALA A 381 -45.10 -0.80 15.38
N ASP A 382 -44.19 -0.04 15.97
CA ASP A 382 -44.51 1.21 16.68
C ASP A 382 -45.12 2.25 15.72
N TRP A 383 -44.52 2.45 14.54
CA TRP A 383 -45.07 3.33 13.51
C TRP A 383 -46.52 2.96 13.15
N ARG A 384 -46.78 1.66 12.92
CA ARG A 384 -48.13 1.16 12.61
C ARG A 384 -49.11 1.44 13.75
N THR A 385 -48.67 1.23 14.99
CA THR A 385 -49.48 1.46 16.19
C THR A 385 -49.82 2.95 16.34
N ARG A 386 -48.86 3.85 16.17
CA ARG A 386 -49.08 5.32 16.18
C ARG A 386 -50.08 5.75 15.10
N ARG A 387 -50.02 5.15 13.91
CA ARG A 387 -50.93 5.48 12.80
C ARG A 387 -52.36 5.00 13.05
N VAL A 388 -52.53 3.79 13.58
CA VAL A 388 -53.84 3.26 13.97
C VAL A 388 -54.42 4.07 15.12
N GLY A 389 -53.61 4.40 16.14
CA GLY A 389 -54.01 5.24 17.26
C GLY A 389 -54.47 6.64 16.83
N LEU A 390 -53.70 7.30 15.94
CA LEU A 390 -54.09 8.59 15.36
C LEU A 390 -55.39 8.50 14.54
N GLY A 391 -55.57 7.42 13.77
CA GLY A 391 -56.82 7.19 13.05
C GLY A 391 -58.01 7.03 13.99
N GLY A 392 -57.84 6.25 15.07
CA GLY A 392 -58.86 6.05 16.10
C GLY A 392 -59.21 7.35 16.84
N SER A 393 -58.21 8.14 17.23
CA SER A 393 -58.44 9.42 17.91
C SER A 393 -59.12 10.44 17.00
N LEU A 394 -58.76 10.48 15.70
CA LEU A 394 -59.42 11.32 14.71
C LEU A 394 -60.91 10.96 14.58
N VAL A 395 -61.26 9.68 14.55
CA VAL A 395 -62.66 9.23 14.49
C VAL A 395 -63.43 9.70 15.72
N VAL A 396 -62.87 9.54 16.93
CA VAL A 396 -63.50 10.03 18.16
C VAL A 396 -63.69 11.55 18.14
N ILE A 397 -62.68 12.31 17.71
CA ILE A 397 -62.75 13.77 17.58
C ILE A 397 -63.83 14.18 16.57
N LEU A 398 -63.91 13.52 15.42
CA LEU A 398 -64.93 13.80 14.39
C LEU A 398 -66.35 13.50 14.90
N ILE A 399 -66.54 12.42 15.66
CA ILE A 399 -67.82 12.11 16.32
C ILE A 399 -68.20 13.23 17.31
N LEU A 400 -67.25 13.67 18.15
CA LEU A 400 -67.48 14.76 19.10
C LEU A 400 -67.83 16.08 18.39
N ILE A 401 -67.13 16.42 17.31
CA ILE A 401 -67.43 17.60 16.48
C ILE A 401 -68.84 17.47 15.89
N ALA A 402 -69.20 16.32 15.32
CA ALA A 402 -70.52 16.10 14.73
C ALA A 402 -71.64 16.24 15.78
N LEU A 403 -71.45 15.68 16.98
CA LEU A 403 -72.38 15.82 18.10
C LEU A 403 -72.52 17.27 18.57
N LEU A 404 -71.41 18.01 18.66
CA LEU A 404 -71.43 19.44 18.99
C LEU A 404 -72.19 20.25 17.94
N VAL A 405 -71.92 20.04 16.66
CA VAL A 405 -72.63 20.71 15.56
C VAL A 405 -74.12 20.37 15.57
N TYR A 406 -74.47 19.10 15.79
CA TYR A 406 -75.86 18.68 15.93
C TYR A 406 -76.56 19.40 17.09
N GLN A 407 -75.90 19.48 18.25
CA GLN A 407 -76.45 20.12 19.43
C GLN A 407 -76.61 21.64 19.25
N ILE A 408 -75.65 22.32 18.62
CA ILE A 408 -75.74 23.75 18.28
C ILE A 408 -76.95 23.99 17.36
N ARG A 409 -77.09 23.22 16.27
CA ARG A 409 -78.24 23.33 15.35
C ARG A 409 -79.57 23.08 16.04
N ARG A 410 -79.62 22.15 17.00
CA ARG A 410 -80.83 21.87 17.80
C ARG A 410 -81.24 23.06 18.67
N ILE A 411 -80.28 23.81 19.20
CA ILE A 411 -80.53 25.01 20.03
C ILE A 411 -80.95 26.20 19.15
N GLU A 412 -80.34 26.35 17.97
CA GLU A 412 -80.62 27.45 17.02
C GLU A 412 -81.91 27.24 16.21
N SER A 413 -82.44 26.02 16.17
CA SER A 413 -83.72 25.74 15.51
C SER A 413 -84.85 26.43 16.27
N PRO A 414 -85.65 27.31 15.64
CA PRO A 414 -86.74 28.01 16.31
C PRO A 414 -87.72 26.98 16.88
N ARG A 415 -88.04 27.10 18.17
CA ARG A 415 -89.13 26.33 18.79
C ARG A 415 -90.40 26.64 18.02
N ALA A 416 -90.88 25.68 17.24
CA ALA A 416 -92.21 25.71 16.64
C ALA A 416 -93.29 25.70 17.71
#